data_AF-A0A3D3HD25-F1
#
_entry.id   AF-A0A3D3HD25-F1
#
_cell.length_a   1.000
_cell.length_b   1.000
_cell.length_c   1.000
_cell.angle_alpha   90.00
_cell.angle_beta   90.00
_cell.angle_gamma   90.00
#
_symmetry.space_group_name_H-M   'P 1'
#
loop_
_entity.id
_entity.type
_entity.pdbx_description
1 polymer ?
#
loop_
_entity_poly.entity_id
_entity_poly.type
_entity_poly.pdbx_seq_one_letter_code
_entity_poly.pdbx_strand_id
1 'polypeptide(L)'
;FPLKTEAQRSGERRSPRPPVIGLDKGTKEFETADFRLGVLNATQTVAFLKTNDAEAFDFTPGDRLEERASNRFYHLGDINIGLRSGNSEWEYYSTARNRKDVEVIASAAPQTLLAADLAATLPDSIPLRVVRHWEKDGASLVLRFALTNTSQLPVEIGALGIPMVFNNNSNGKSLDQAHSESVFFDPYIGADAGYLQ
;
A
#
# COMPACT_ATOMS: atom_id res chain seq x y z
N PHE A 1 -24.00 32.10 14.59
CA PHE A 1 -23.87 31.90 13.14
C PHE A 1 -24.06 30.42 12.83
N PRO A 2 -25.17 29.98 12.22
CA PRO A 2 -25.37 28.55 11.99
C PRO A 2 -24.48 28.09 10.82
N LEU A 3 -23.69 27.05 11.07
CA LEU A 3 -22.96 26.31 10.05
C LEU A 3 -23.97 25.61 9.14
N LYS A 4 -23.99 25.97 7.86
CA LYS A 4 -24.69 25.20 6.84
C LYS A 4 -23.93 23.89 6.64
N THR A 5 -24.51 22.78 7.07
CA THR A 5 -24.08 21.44 6.66
C THR A 5 -24.55 21.22 5.22
N GLU A 6 -23.78 21.66 4.24
CA GLU A 6 -23.96 21.17 2.87
C GLU A 6 -23.37 19.76 2.81
N ALA A 7 -24.25 18.76 2.70
CA ALA A 7 -23.85 17.44 2.24
C ALA A 7 -23.10 17.59 0.91
N GLN A 8 -21.95 16.92 0.77
CA GLN A 8 -21.13 16.99 -0.45
C GLN A 8 -22.01 16.65 -1.66
N ARG A 9 -22.21 17.64 -2.53
CA ARG A 9 -22.87 17.44 -3.82
C ARG A 9 -22.12 16.34 -4.59
N SER A 10 -22.83 15.29 -4.96
CA SER A 10 -22.45 14.42 -6.08
C SER A 10 -22.40 15.29 -7.34
N GLY A 11 -21.22 15.61 -7.89
CA GLY A 11 -21.20 16.15 -9.26
C GLY A 11 -20.06 17.04 -9.73
N GLU A 12 -19.02 17.36 -8.96
CA GLU A 12 -17.78 17.86 -9.58
C GLU A 12 -16.78 16.71 -9.67
N ARG A 13 -16.80 15.99 -10.80
CA ARG A 13 -15.70 15.07 -11.15
C ARG A 13 -14.44 15.94 -11.22
N ARG A 14 -13.64 15.93 -10.16
CA ARG A 14 -12.29 16.48 -10.17
C ARG A 14 -11.59 15.96 -11.42
N SER A 15 -10.94 16.85 -12.17
CA SER A 15 -10.18 16.46 -13.35
C SER A 15 -9.29 15.25 -13.01
N PRO A 16 -9.26 14.21 -13.87
CA PRO A 16 -8.47 13.02 -13.59
C PRO A 16 -7.02 13.44 -13.30
N ARG A 17 -6.52 13.02 -12.14
CA ARG A 17 -5.10 13.23 -11.81
C ARG A 17 -4.29 12.24 -12.65
N PRO A 18 -3.11 12.63 -13.16
CA PRO A 18 -2.33 11.72 -14.01
C PRO A 18 -2.00 10.42 -13.25
N PRO A 19 -1.98 9.28 -13.95
CA PRO A 19 -1.52 8.02 -13.38
C PRO A 19 -0.01 8.11 -13.11
N VAL A 20 0.44 7.59 -11.96
CA VAL A 20 1.84 7.68 -11.48
C VAL A 20 2.34 6.36 -10.89
N ILE A 21 1.58 5.27 -11.08
CA ILE A 21 1.95 3.92 -10.61
C ILE A 21 2.58 3.05 -11.72
N GLY A 22 2.79 3.62 -12.92
CA GLY A 22 3.48 2.95 -14.03
C GLY A 22 2.76 1.72 -14.58
N LEU A 23 1.44 1.83 -14.82
CA LEU A 23 0.63 0.73 -15.40
C LEU A 23 1.18 0.22 -16.74
N ASP A 24 1.74 1.14 -17.53
CA ASP A 24 2.41 0.88 -18.81
C ASP A 24 3.68 0.03 -18.67
N LYS A 25 4.29 0.00 -17.48
CA LYS A 25 5.49 -0.80 -17.18
C LYS A 25 5.14 -2.24 -16.76
N GLY A 26 3.86 -2.56 -16.65
CA GLY A 26 3.36 -3.90 -16.37
C GLY A 26 3.52 -4.37 -14.93
N THR A 27 3.19 -5.64 -14.72
CA THR A 27 3.12 -6.31 -13.43
C THR A 27 4.04 -7.54 -13.45
N LYS A 28 4.66 -7.84 -12.30
CA LYS A 28 5.36 -9.10 -12.06
C LYS A 28 4.55 -9.95 -11.11
N GLU A 29 4.44 -11.23 -11.43
CA GLU A 29 3.63 -12.18 -10.66
C GLU A 29 4.49 -13.14 -9.84
N PHE A 30 3.98 -13.48 -8.67
CA PHE A 30 4.54 -14.46 -7.76
C PHE A 30 3.45 -15.37 -7.22
N GLU A 31 3.84 -16.57 -6.85
CA GLU A 31 2.93 -17.58 -6.32
C GLU A 31 3.50 -18.13 -5.00
N THR A 32 2.64 -18.25 -4.00
CA THR A 32 2.86 -19.04 -2.78
C THR A 32 1.96 -20.28 -2.83
N ALA A 33 1.96 -21.10 -1.78
CA ALA A 33 1.09 -22.28 -1.74
C ALA A 33 -0.41 -21.91 -1.84
N ASP A 34 -0.80 -20.75 -1.30
CA ASP A 34 -2.20 -20.33 -1.19
C ASP A 34 -2.55 -19.12 -2.07
N PHE A 35 -1.56 -18.29 -2.45
CA PHE A 35 -1.82 -17.00 -3.09
C PHE A 35 -1.04 -16.78 -4.38
N ARG A 36 -1.69 -16.06 -5.31
CA ARG A 36 -1.05 -15.35 -6.42
C ARG A 36 -1.00 -13.87 -6.11
N LEU A 37 0.19 -13.30 -6.24
CA LEU A 37 0.49 -11.90 -5.99
C LEU A 37 0.98 -11.23 -7.27
N GLY A 38 0.23 -10.24 -7.75
CA GLY A 38 0.66 -9.34 -8.82
C GLY A 38 1.22 -8.05 -8.23
N VAL A 39 2.46 -7.70 -8.57
CA VAL A 39 3.13 -6.48 -8.09
C VAL A 39 3.52 -5.58 -9.26
N LEU A 40 3.19 -4.30 -9.20
CA LEU A 40 3.54 -3.32 -10.24
C LEU A 40 5.07 -3.17 -10.35
N ASN A 41 5.60 -3.22 -11.57
CA ASN A 41 7.05 -3.14 -11.81
C ASN A 41 7.64 -1.80 -11.36
N ALA A 42 6.89 -0.71 -11.52
CA ALA A 42 7.35 0.64 -11.20
C ALA A 42 7.45 0.89 -9.69
N THR A 43 6.37 0.64 -8.96
CA THR A 43 6.23 1.04 -7.55
C THR A 43 6.48 -0.09 -6.57
N GLN A 44 6.55 -1.33 -7.05
CA GLN A 44 6.50 -2.56 -6.25
C GLN A 44 5.34 -2.62 -5.21
N THR A 45 4.22 -1.95 -5.50
CA THR A 45 2.96 -2.10 -4.76
C THR A 45 2.06 -3.12 -5.43
N VAL A 46 1.13 -3.72 -4.67
CA VAL A 46 0.27 -4.79 -5.18
C VAL A 46 -0.76 -4.25 -6.18
N ALA A 47 -0.85 -4.92 -7.33
CA ALA A 47 -1.89 -4.76 -8.35
C ALA A 47 -3.08 -5.69 -8.10
N PHE A 48 -2.80 -6.94 -7.69
CA PHE A 48 -3.80 -7.93 -7.30
C PHE A 48 -3.24 -8.90 -6.25
N LEU A 49 -4.11 -9.42 -5.38
CA LEU A 49 -3.82 -10.54 -4.49
C LEU A 49 -5.01 -11.49 -4.55
N LYS A 50 -4.80 -12.73 -5.02
CA LYS A 50 -5.84 -13.73 -5.22
C LYS A 50 -5.45 -15.04 -4.56
N THR A 51 -6.42 -15.89 -4.21
CA THR A 51 -6.10 -17.28 -3.88
C THR A 51 -5.78 -18.08 -5.15
N ASN A 52 -5.07 -19.19 -5.01
CA ASN A 52 -4.75 -20.09 -6.12
C ASN A 52 -6.01 -20.78 -6.68
N ASP A 53 -7.03 -21.00 -5.85
CA ASP A 53 -8.26 -21.71 -6.19
C ASP A 53 -9.42 -20.80 -6.68
N ALA A 54 -9.28 -19.47 -6.57
CA ALA A 54 -10.31 -18.52 -7.00
C ALA A 54 -9.74 -17.42 -7.90
N GLU A 55 -10.11 -17.45 -9.19
CA GLU A 55 -9.77 -16.41 -10.17
C GLU A 55 -10.59 -15.12 -9.98
N ALA A 56 -11.85 -15.27 -9.58
CA ALA A 56 -12.84 -14.18 -9.59
C ALA A 56 -12.63 -13.19 -8.43
N PHE A 57 -12.05 -13.65 -7.32
CA PHE A 57 -11.93 -12.85 -6.11
C PHE A 57 -10.51 -12.29 -5.97
N ASP A 58 -10.41 -10.97 -5.99
CA ASP A 58 -9.20 -10.21 -5.66
C ASP A 58 -9.38 -9.57 -4.29
N PHE A 59 -8.50 -9.89 -3.35
CA PHE A 59 -8.49 -9.27 -2.04
C PHE A 59 -8.26 -7.76 -2.14
N THR A 60 -7.58 -7.28 -3.18
CA THR A 60 -7.30 -5.86 -3.42
C THR A 60 -8.27 -5.25 -4.44
N PRO A 61 -8.41 -3.91 -4.53
CA PRO A 61 -9.26 -3.26 -5.52
C PRO A 61 -8.62 -3.23 -6.92
N GLY A 62 -8.21 -4.39 -7.43
CA GLY A 62 -7.57 -4.56 -8.74
C GLY A 62 -8.49 -4.18 -9.90
N ASP A 63 -9.81 -4.39 -9.74
CA ASP A 63 -10.86 -3.94 -10.67
C ASP A 63 -10.90 -2.42 -10.87
N ARG A 64 -10.27 -1.66 -9.96
CA ARG A 64 -10.21 -0.19 -9.98
C ARG A 64 -8.79 0.35 -10.06
N LEU A 65 -7.83 -0.48 -10.45
CA LEU A 65 -6.42 -0.10 -10.43
C LEU A 65 -6.14 1.18 -11.25
N GLU A 66 -6.79 1.31 -12.41
CA GLU A 66 -6.71 2.50 -13.27
C GLU A 66 -7.28 3.76 -12.60
N GLU A 67 -8.46 3.65 -11.97
CA GLU A 67 -9.08 4.75 -11.22
C GLU A 67 -8.22 5.20 -10.03
N ARG A 68 -7.44 4.26 -9.48
CA ARG A 68 -6.58 4.42 -8.31
C ARG A 68 -5.11 4.66 -8.67
N ALA A 69 -4.83 5.02 -9.92
CA ALA A 69 -3.47 5.15 -10.43
C ALA A 69 -2.75 6.45 -10.03
N SER A 70 -3.47 7.44 -9.51
CA SER A 70 -2.90 8.74 -9.15
C SER A 70 -2.28 8.77 -7.74
N ASN A 71 -1.49 9.81 -7.44
CA ASN A 71 -1.02 10.11 -6.08
C ASN A 71 -2.17 10.10 -5.05
N ARG A 72 -1.84 9.76 -3.81
CA ARG A 72 -2.74 9.70 -2.62
C ARG A 72 -3.77 8.58 -2.62
N PHE A 73 -3.84 7.74 -3.66
CA PHE A 73 -4.48 6.44 -3.52
C PHE A 73 -3.50 5.49 -2.86
N TYR A 74 -3.91 4.84 -1.77
CA TYR A 74 -3.12 3.78 -1.17
C TYR A 74 -3.24 2.49 -1.96
N HIS A 75 -2.15 1.75 -2.00
CA HIS A 75 -2.04 0.38 -2.49
C HIS A 75 -1.40 -0.47 -1.39
N LEU A 76 -1.68 -1.77 -1.40
CA LEU A 76 -1.02 -2.67 -0.45
C LEU A 76 0.50 -2.65 -0.72
N GLY A 77 1.28 -2.47 0.34
CA GLY A 77 2.72 -2.19 0.26
C GLY A 77 3.11 -0.73 0.44
N ASP A 78 2.18 0.20 0.68
CA ASP A 78 2.52 1.55 1.14
C ASP A 78 2.83 1.60 2.64
N ILE A 79 3.44 2.70 3.08
CA ILE A 79 3.72 2.98 4.50
C ILE A 79 3.55 4.48 4.79
N ASN A 80 3.01 4.76 5.98
CA ASN A 80 2.90 6.09 6.58
C ASN A 80 3.76 6.15 7.84
N ILE A 81 4.51 7.23 8.01
CA ILE A 81 5.44 7.42 9.12
C ILE A 81 5.27 8.84 9.67
N GLY A 82 4.90 8.96 10.93
CA GLY A 82 5.01 10.17 11.73
C GLY A 82 6.20 10.04 12.67
N LEU A 83 7.20 10.92 12.52
CA LEU A 83 8.43 10.89 13.30
C LEU A 83 8.87 12.28 13.75
N ARG A 84 9.77 12.33 14.73
CA ARG A 84 10.54 13.53 15.09
C ARG A 84 12.00 13.18 15.32
N SER A 85 12.90 14.13 15.11
CA SER A 85 14.33 13.98 15.37
C SER A 85 14.71 14.74 16.64
N GLY A 86 15.18 14.03 17.67
CA GLY A 86 15.39 14.60 18.99
C GLY A 86 14.11 15.26 19.53
N ASN A 87 14.19 16.56 19.86
CA ASN A 87 13.06 17.34 20.38
C ASN A 87 12.40 18.23 19.30
N SER A 88 12.54 17.89 18.02
CA SER A 88 11.89 18.63 16.93
C SER A 88 10.37 18.46 16.93
N GLU A 89 9.70 19.26 16.11
CA GLU A 89 8.31 19.04 15.74
C GLU A 89 8.11 17.69 15.02
N TRP A 90 6.87 17.19 15.07
CA TRP A 90 6.46 15.99 14.34
C TRP A 90 6.33 16.26 12.84
N GLU A 91 6.93 15.39 12.03
CA GLU A 91 6.80 15.37 10.58
C GLU A 91 6.13 14.08 10.11
N TYR A 92 5.35 14.17 9.03
CA TYR A 92 4.55 13.06 8.51
C TYR A 92 4.85 12.77 7.05
N TYR A 93 5.23 11.53 6.79
CA TYR A 93 5.64 11.00 5.50
C TYR A 93 4.71 9.89 5.04
N SER A 94 4.57 9.74 3.72
CA SER A 94 3.73 8.72 3.10
C SER A 94 4.24 8.41 1.71
N THR A 95 4.46 7.13 1.41
CA THR A 95 4.89 6.67 0.09
C THR A 95 3.82 6.89 -0.99
N ALA A 96 2.55 7.01 -0.58
CA ALA A 96 1.45 7.31 -1.50
C ALA A 96 1.35 8.79 -1.86
N ARG A 97 2.04 9.70 -1.14
CA ARG A 97 1.88 11.15 -1.34
C ARG A 97 2.47 11.63 -2.67
N ASN A 98 3.67 11.17 -3.01
CA ASN A 98 4.40 11.53 -4.23
C ASN A 98 5.07 10.29 -4.81
N ARG A 99 4.29 9.48 -5.52
CA ARG A 99 4.74 8.22 -6.11
C ARG A 99 5.77 8.46 -7.20
N LYS A 100 6.76 7.57 -7.21
CA LYS A 100 7.78 7.43 -8.24
C LYS A 100 8.12 5.95 -8.38
N ASP A 101 8.84 5.64 -9.45
CA ASP A 101 9.54 4.37 -9.56
C ASP A 101 10.46 4.16 -8.35
N VAL A 102 10.43 2.95 -7.79
CA VAL A 102 11.29 2.57 -6.66
C VAL A 102 12.59 1.93 -7.17
N GLU A 103 13.65 2.04 -6.37
CA GLU A 103 14.92 1.39 -6.69
C GLU A 103 14.87 -0.07 -6.25
N VAL A 104 14.98 -1.00 -7.21
CA VAL A 104 14.96 -2.45 -6.93
C VAL A 104 16.26 -2.85 -6.26
N ILE A 105 16.15 -3.54 -5.12
CA ILE A 105 17.29 -4.14 -4.43
C ILE A 105 17.36 -5.61 -4.82
N ALA A 106 18.44 -6.00 -5.49
CA ALA A 106 18.70 -7.40 -5.78
C ALA A 106 18.90 -8.19 -4.48
N SER A 107 18.22 -9.32 -4.34
CA SER A 107 18.38 -10.23 -3.21
C SER A 107 18.71 -11.62 -3.72
N ALA A 108 19.75 -12.24 -3.17
CA ALA A 108 20.08 -13.64 -3.41
C ALA A 108 19.35 -14.58 -2.44
N ALA A 109 18.59 -14.04 -1.48
CA ALA A 109 17.89 -14.83 -0.48
C ALA A 109 16.68 -15.54 -1.13
N PRO A 110 16.58 -16.88 -1.06
CA PRO A 110 15.53 -17.64 -1.75
C PRO A 110 14.09 -17.27 -1.34
N GLN A 111 13.92 -16.74 -0.14
CA GLN A 111 12.64 -16.32 0.42
C GLN A 111 12.20 -14.92 -0.02
N THR A 112 13.09 -14.09 -0.58
CA THR A 112 12.75 -12.74 -1.03
C THR A 112 12.18 -12.79 -2.44
N LEU A 113 10.91 -12.39 -2.60
CA LEU A 113 10.26 -12.26 -3.91
C LEU A 113 10.67 -10.94 -4.58
N LEU A 114 10.62 -9.84 -3.81
CA LEU A 114 11.02 -8.51 -4.22
C LEU A 114 11.57 -7.72 -3.03
N ALA A 115 12.50 -6.81 -3.31
CA ALA A 115 12.89 -5.77 -2.38
C ALA A 115 13.08 -4.45 -3.12
N ALA A 116 12.79 -3.34 -2.46
CA ALA A 116 13.04 -2.00 -3.00
C ALA A 116 13.33 -0.97 -1.92
N ASP A 117 14.20 -0.02 -2.26
CA ASP A 117 14.40 1.22 -1.53
C ASP A 117 13.30 2.22 -1.91
N LEU A 118 12.61 2.77 -0.89
CA LEU A 118 11.47 3.66 -1.09
C LEU A 118 11.87 5.14 -1.08
N ALA A 119 13.16 5.47 -0.99
CA ALA A 119 13.66 6.85 -0.93
C ALA A 119 13.07 7.75 -2.02
N ALA A 120 12.92 7.25 -3.26
CA ALA A 120 12.35 8.02 -4.38
C ALA A 120 10.91 8.54 -4.12
N THR A 121 10.16 7.87 -3.24
CA THR A 121 8.76 8.20 -2.88
C THR A 121 8.65 9.09 -1.64
N LEU A 122 9.77 9.35 -0.98
CA LEU A 122 9.88 10.14 0.25
C LEU A 122 10.71 11.40 -0.03
N PRO A 123 10.55 12.48 0.75
CA PRO A 123 11.41 13.65 0.63
C PRO A 123 12.82 13.33 1.15
N ASP A 124 13.84 13.88 0.51
CA ASP A 124 15.26 13.69 0.89
C ASP A 124 15.58 14.12 2.34
N SER A 125 14.69 14.89 2.97
CA SER A 125 14.81 15.35 4.36
C SER A 125 14.45 14.27 5.40
N ILE A 126 13.83 13.16 5.02
CA ILE A 126 13.46 12.12 6.00
C ILE A 126 14.73 11.48 6.59
N PRO A 127 14.86 11.37 7.93
CA PRO A 127 16.05 10.81 8.58
C PRO A 127 16.06 9.27 8.61
N LEU A 128 15.29 8.63 7.72
CA LEU A 128 15.13 7.18 7.66
C LEU A 128 15.38 6.67 6.23
N ARG A 129 16.17 5.62 6.12
CA ARG A 129 16.11 4.73 4.97
C ARG A 129 14.98 3.74 5.16
N VAL A 130 14.12 3.59 4.15
CA VAL A 130 12.96 2.70 4.19
C VAL A 130 13.07 1.68 3.07
N VAL A 131 13.23 0.41 3.43
CA VAL A 131 13.27 -0.70 2.48
C VAL A 131 12.04 -1.57 2.67
N ARG A 132 11.32 -1.86 1.58
CA ARG A 132 10.22 -2.82 1.57
C ARG A 132 10.68 -4.16 1.01
N HIS A 133 10.21 -5.23 1.61
CA HIS A 133 10.38 -6.59 1.14
C HIS A 133 9.02 -7.28 0.99
N TRP A 134 8.88 -7.98 -0.13
CA TRP A 134 7.90 -9.04 -0.32
C TRP A 134 8.64 -10.36 -0.19
N GLU A 135 8.23 -11.19 0.76
CA GLU A 135 8.90 -12.42 1.12
C GLU A 135 7.88 -13.56 1.19
N LYS A 136 8.38 -14.79 1.14
CA LYS A 136 7.62 -16.00 1.44
C LYS A 136 8.16 -16.65 2.71
N ASP A 137 7.26 -17.05 3.60
CA ASP A 137 7.59 -17.89 4.75
C ASP A 137 6.68 -19.12 4.73
N GLY A 138 7.22 -20.25 4.30
CA GLY A 138 6.42 -21.44 3.97
C GLY A 138 5.35 -21.14 2.91
N ALA A 139 4.09 -21.27 3.30
CA ALA A 139 2.92 -20.97 2.47
C ALA A 139 2.53 -19.47 2.49
N SER A 140 2.99 -18.73 3.50
CA SER A 140 2.54 -17.38 3.78
C SER A 140 3.28 -16.33 2.95
N LEU A 141 2.53 -15.31 2.53
CA LEU A 141 3.09 -14.07 1.99
C LEU A 141 3.44 -13.12 3.13
N VAL A 142 4.64 -12.55 3.10
CA VAL A 142 5.14 -11.62 4.12
C VAL A 142 5.44 -10.26 3.47
N LEU A 143 4.83 -9.21 4.03
CA LEU A 143 5.20 -7.82 3.77
C LEU A 143 6.03 -7.31 4.94
N ARG A 144 7.28 -6.92 4.68
CA ARG A 144 8.20 -6.42 5.70
C ARG A 144 8.76 -5.06 5.32
N PHE A 145 8.78 -4.13 6.27
CA PHE A 145 9.51 -2.86 6.14
C PHE A 145 10.70 -2.85 7.08
N ALA A 146 11.87 -2.50 6.56
CA ALA A 146 13.07 -2.21 7.35
C ALA A 146 13.28 -0.69 7.39
N LEU A 147 13.31 -0.13 8.60
CA LEU A 147 13.54 1.29 8.86
C LEU A 147 14.92 1.45 9.50
N THR A 148 15.81 2.19 8.84
CA THR A 148 17.16 2.46 9.35
C THR A 148 17.33 3.95 9.56
N ASN A 149 17.63 4.38 10.79
CA ASN A 149 18.01 5.77 11.07
C ASN A 149 19.34 6.09 10.39
N THR A 150 19.33 7.06 9.48
CA THR A 150 20.51 7.51 8.72
C THR A 150 21.12 8.80 9.27
N SER A 151 20.51 9.36 10.32
CA SER A 151 20.96 10.59 10.97
C SER A 151 21.85 10.32 12.19
N GLN A 152 22.45 11.37 12.72
CA GLN A 152 23.22 11.34 13.97
C GLN A 152 22.36 11.59 15.22
N LEU A 153 21.08 11.91 15.04
CA LEU A 153 20.14 12.19 16.12
C LEU A 153 19.24 10.98 16.36
N PRO A 154 18.75 10.78 17.60
CA PRO A 154 17.70 9.80 17.83
C PRO A 154 16.44 10.20 17.05
N VAL A 155 15.82 9.23 16.39
CA VAL A 155 14.55 9.38 15.70
C VAL A 155 13.49 8.64 16.49
N GLU A 156 12.39 9.32 16.81
CA GLU A 156 11.22 8.74 17.45
C GLU A 156 10.10 8.59 16.43
N ILE A 157 9.54 7.38 16.30
CA ILE A 157 8.37 7.11 15.46
C ILE A 157 7.14 7.04 16.38
N GLY A 158 6.26 8.02 16.23
CA GLY A 158 5.04 8.15 17.05
C GLY A 158 3.77 7.75 16.30
N ALA A 159 3.84 7.65 14.97
CA ALA A 159 2.75 7.13 14.15
C ALA A 159 3.31 6.23 13.05
N LEU A 160 2.87 4.98 13.00
CA LEU A 160 3.23 4.03 11.96
C LEU A 160 1.95 3.42 11.41
N GLY A 161 1.81 3.42 10.09
CA GLY A 161 0.64 2.85 9.43
C GLY A 161 1.00 2.13 8.15
N ILE A 162 0.53 0.89 8.01
CA ILE A 162 0.64 0.09 6.79
C ILE A 162 -0.78 -0.06 6.24
N PRO A 163 -1.13 0.59 5.13
CA PRO A 163 -2.47 0.52 4.56
C PRO A 163 -2.83 -0.89 4.09
N MET A 164 -3.85 -1.49 4.72
CA MET A 164 -4.45 -2.76 4.30
C MET A 164 -5.61 -2.47 3.36
N VAL A 165 -5.30 -2.32 2.07
CA VAL A 165 -6.24 -1.85 1.05
C VAL A 165 -7.02 -3.02 0.45
N PHE A 166 -7.88 -3.65 1.26
CA PHE A 166 -8.75 -4.72 0.76
C PHE A 166 -10.01 -4.18 0.06
N ASN A 167 -10.55 -4.95 -0.89
CA ASN A 167 -11.63 -4.50 -1.77
C ASN A 167 -13.00 -4.47 -1.07
N ASN A 168 -13.28 -3.44 -0.27
CA ASN A 168 -14.62 -3.23 0.30
C ASN A 168 -15.44 -2.21 -0.52
N ASN A 169 -15.26 -2.16 -1.84
CA ASN A 169 -15.86 -1.13 -2.68
C ASN A 169 -17.00 -1.66 -3.57
N SER A 170 -18.23 -1.47 -3.09
CA SER A 170 -19.46 -1.87 -3.78
C SER A 170 -19.98 -0.83 -4.80
N ASN A 171 -19.29 0.30 -5.00
CA ASN A 171 -19.81 1.39 -5.82
C ASN A 171 -19.99 0.99 -7.29
N GLY A 172 -21.23 0.99 -7.81
CA GLY A 172 -21.51 0.57 -9.18
C GLY A 172 -21.50 -0.94 -9.41
N LYS A 173 -21.45 -1.75 -8.34
CA LYS A 173 -21.62 -3.21 -8.39
C LYS A 173 -23.08 -3.59 -8.12
N SER A 174 -23.56 -4.65 -8.76
CA SER A 174 -24.80 -5.32 -8.34
C SER A 174 -24.60 -6.02 -6.98
N LEU A 175 -25.68 -6.50 -6.36
CA LEU A 175 -25.58 -7.29 -5.12
C LEU A 175 -24.74 -8.56 -5.31
N ASP A 176 -24.95 -9.27 -6.43
CA ASP A 176 -24.19 -10.50 -6.74
C ASP A 176 -22.71 -10.21 -7.00
N GLN A 177 -22.39 -9.10 -7.67
CA GLN A 177 -21.01 -8.66 -7.88
C GLN A 177 -20.35 -8.22 -6.57
N ALA A 178 -21.07 -7.45 -5.74
CA ALA A 178 -20.57 -7.04 -4.44
C ALA A 178 -20.27 -8.27 -3.56
N HIS A 179 -21.15 -9.27 -3.57
CA HIS A 179 -20.96 -10.51 -2.81
C HIS A 179 -19.76 -11.34 -3.30
N SER A 180 -19.54 -11.39 -4.62
CA SER A 180 -18.49 -12.24 -5.23
C SER A 180 -17.14 -11.56 -5.41
N GLU A 181 -17.05 -10.23 -5.30
CA GLU A 181 -15.83 -9.47 -5.60
C GLU A 181 -15.41 -8.49 -4.49
N SER A 182 -16.19 -8.38 -3.40
CA SER A 182 -15.89 -7.47 -2.29
C SER A 182 -15.70 -8.22 -0.98
N VAL A 183 -14.84 -7.67 -0.13
CA VAL A 183 -14.51 -8.20 1.19
C VAL A 183 -15.01 -7.23 2.24
N PHE A 184 -15.80 -7.73 3.19
CA PHE A 184 -15.97 -7.04 4.46
C PHE A 184 -14.89 -7.55 5.41
N PHE A 185 -14.10 -6.64 5.96
CA PHE A 185 -13.04 -7.00 6.89
C PHE A 185 -13.12 -6.17 8.17
N ASP A 186 -12.84 -6.80 9.30
CA ASP A 186 -12.87 -6.16 10.62
C ASP A 186 -11.48 -6.20 11.27
N PRO A 187 -10.85 -5.05 11.55
CA PRO A 187 -9.55 -5.04 12.20
C PRO A 187 -9.68 -5.33 13.71
N TYR A 188 -8.96 -6.35 14.17
CA TYR A 188 -8.70 -6.57 15.58
C TYR A 188 -7.42 -5.84 16.00
N ILE A 189 -7.57 -4.86 16.91
CA ILE A 189 -6.44 -4.10 17.46
C ILE A 189 -5.88 -4.84 18.68
N GLY A 190 -4.85 -5.65 18.46
CA GLY A 190 -4.29 -6.58 19.45
C GLY A 190 -2.79 -6.44 19.73
N ALA A 191 -2.18 -5.29 19.40
CA ALA A 191 -0.72 -5.12 19.38
C ALA A 191 -0.06 -6.23 18.53
N ASP A 192 0.77 -7.09 19.14
CA ASP A 192 1.48 -8.18 18.45
C ASP A 192 0.55 -9.33 18.00
N ALA A 193 -0.71 -9.32 18.44
CA ALA A 193 -1.76 -10.27 18.03
C ALA A 193 -2.83 -9.62 17.14
N GLY A 194 -2.56 -8.44 16.56
CA GLY A 194 -3.49 -7.77 15.66
C GLY A 194 -3.69 -8.53 14.34
N TYR A 195 -4.92 -8.51 13.81
CA TYR A 195 -5.25 -9.15 12.53
C TYR A 195 -6.43 -8.46 11.84
N LEU A 196 -6.66 -8.81 10.58
CA LEU A 196 -7.87 -8.50 9.83
C LEU A 196 -8.53 -9.84 9.45
N GLN A 197 -9.85 -9.94 9.62
CA GLN A 197 -10.66 -11.09 9.21
C GLN A 197 -11.79 -10.63 8.29
#